data_AF-A0A6C2YNU5-F1
#
_entry.id   AF-A0A6C2YNU5-F1
#
_cell.length_a   1.000
_cell.length_b   1.000
_cell.length_c   1.000
_cell.angle_alpha   90.00
_cell.angle_beta   90.00
_cell.angle_gamma   90.00
#
_symmetry.space_group_name_H-M   'P 1'
#
loop_
_entity.id
_entity.type
_entity.pdbx_description
1 polymer ?
#
loop_
_entity_poly.entity_id
_entity_poly.type
_entity_poly.pdbx_seq_one_letter_code
_entity_poly.pdbx_strand_id
1 'polypeptide(L)'
;MGMEITVRYPLNPPNWEVIQVELKASLIEYQIRMIDQLPAFPDELPPEGWREVRLSLADGMLTIRRIGNHDRVIIWGNASDRLQQLWRQIAGILAATGSGIADSNPNSSHGDISH
;
A
#
# COMPACT_ATOMS: atom_id res chain seq x y z
N MET A 1 13.93 11.38 1.94
CA MET A 1 13.03 10.96 3.04
C MET A 1 11.72 10.52 2.40
N GLY A 2 11.26 9.29 2.66
CA GLY A 2 9.98 8.77 2.14
C GLY A 2 8.88 8.89 3.20
N MET A 3 7.62 8.76 2.78
CA MET A 3 6.48 8.74 3.70
C MET A 3 5.83 7.36 3.70
N GLU A 4 5.40 6.90 4.87
CA GLU A 4 4.84 5.57 5.08
C GLU A 4 3.53 5.65 5.90
N ILE A 5 2.51 4.92 5.47
CA ILE A 5 1.30 4.64 6.24
C ILE A 5 1.26 3.14 6.46
N THR A 6 1.08 2.72 7.70
CA THR A 6 0.84 1.32 8.04
C THR A 6 -0.66 1.07 8.14
N VAL A 7 -1.15 0.12 7.35
CA VAL A 7 -2.52 -0.40 7.44
C VAL A 7 -2.48 -1.72 8.20
N ARG A 8 -3.11 -1.77 9.38
CA ARG A 8 -3.16 -2.97 10.23
C ARG A 8 -4.51 -3.65 10.10
N TYR A 9 -4.50 -4.95 9.84
CA TYR A 9 -5.72 -5.75 9.71
C TYR A 9 -5.96 -6.60 10.96
N PRO A 10 -7.24 -6.79 11.37
CA PRO A 10 -7.56 -7.59 12.56
C PRO A 10 -7.26 -9.09 12.36
N LEU A 11 -7.37 -9.59 11.14
CA LEU A 11 -7.10 -10.98 10.78
C LEU A 11 -6.00 -11.07 9.72
N ASN A 12 -6.40 -11.12 8.45
CA ASN A 12 -5.51 -11.23 7.30
C ASN A 12 -5.71 -10.02 6.38
N PRO A 13 -4.64 -9.57 5.70
CA PRO A 13 -4.78 -8.58 4.64
C PRO A 13 -5.70 -9.09 3.52
N PRO A 14 -6.44 -8.21 2.83
CA PRO A 14 -7.23 -8.60 1.67
C PRO A 14 -6.35 -9.11 0.52
N ASN A 15 -6.90 -10.00 -0.30
CA ASN A 15 -6.22 -10.44 -1.52
C ASN A 15 -6.17 -9.29 -2.55
N TRP A 16 -5.31 -9.42 -3.57
CA TRP A 16 -5.16 -8.35 -4.55
C TRP A 16 -6.43 -8.10 -5.38
N GLU A 17 -7.18 -9.15 -5.70
CA GLU A 17 -8.37 -9.04 -6.54
C GLU A 17 -9.42 -8.12 -5.91
N VAL A 18 -9.69 -8.26 -4.60
CA VAL A 18 -10.63 -7.40 -3.89
C VAL A 18 -10.07 -5.97 -3.80
N ILE A 19 -8.77 -5.80 -3.55
CA ILE A 19 -8.13 -4.47 -3.56
C ILE A 19 -8.32 -3.80 -4.94
N GLN A 20 -8.09 -4.54 -6.03
CA GLN A 20 -8.25 -4.01 -7.39
C GLN A 20 -9.69 -3.57 -7.69
N VAL A 21 -10.69 -4.31 -7.22
CA VAL A 21 -12.11 -3.92 -7.36
C VAL A 21 -12.36 -2.57 -6.71
N GLU A 22 -11.90 -2.37 -5.48
CA GLU A 22 -12.10 -1.12 -4.73
C GLU A 22 -11.30 0.06 -5.30
N LEU A 23 -10.08 -0.19 -5.79
CA LEU A 23 -9.28 0.83 -6.49
C LEU A 23 -9.97 1.29 -7.78
N LYS A 24 -10.53 0.35 -8.56
CA LYS A 24 -11.33 0.66 -9.76
C LYS A 24 -12.60 1.42 -9.41
N ALA A 25 -13.32 1.01 -8.36
CA ALA A 25 -14.52 1.70 -7.89
C ALA A 25 -14.22 3.14 -7.43
N SER A 26 -13.01 3.38 -6.91
CA SER A 26 -12.52 4.69 -6.48
C SER A 26 -11.95 5.54 -7.63
N LEU A 27 -12.01 5.07 -8.88
CA LEU A 27 -11.49 5.75 -10.08
C LEU A 27 -9.99 6.10 -9.99
N ILE A 28 -9.22 5.28 -9.27
CA ILE A 28 -7.77 5.45 -9.16
C ILE A 28 -7.10 4.71 -10.33
N GLU A 29 -6.50 5.47 -11.23
CA GLU A 29 -5.70 4.91 -12.31
C GLU A 29 -4.30 4.55 -11.82
N TYR A 30 -3.87 3.32 -12.09
CA TYR A 30 -2.55 2.84 -11.73
C TYR A 30 -2.07 1.78 -12.74
N GLN A 31 -0.75 1.59 -12.80
CA GLN A 31 -0.14 0.46 -13.49
C GLN A 31 0.76 -0.31 -12.53
N ILE A 32 0.63 -1.63 -12.48
CA ILE A 32 1.56 -2.47 -11.73
C ILE A 32 2.88 -2.51 -12.50
N ARG A 33 3.96 -2.08 -11.84
CA ARG A 33 5.31 -2.04 -12.43
C ARG A 33 6.17 -3.17 -11.92
N MET A 34 5.99 -3.56 -10.67
CA MET A 34 6.76 -4.64 -10.06
C MET A 34 5.91 -5.42 -9.06
N ILE A 35 6.17 -6.73 -8.99
CA ILE A 35 5.64 -7.66 -8.01
C ILE A 35 6.84 -8.42 -7.43
N ASP A 36 7.00 -8.40 -6.11
CA ASP A 36 8.06 -9.13 -5.39
C ASP A 36 9.48 -8.89 -5.96
N GLN A 37 9.78 -7.62 -6.25
CA GLN A 37 11.04 -7.14 -6.84
C GLN A 37 11.29 -7.54 -8.31
N LEU A 38 10.30 -8.15 -8.98
CA LEU A 38 10.37 -8.48 -10.40
C LEU A 38 9.50 -7.53 -11.21
N PRO A 39 9.92 -7.11 -12.41
CA PRO A 39 9.05 -6.37 -13.33
C PRO A 39 7.78 -7.17 -13.63
N ALA A 40 6.63 -6.50 -13.58
CA ALA A 40 5.35 -7.11 -13.90
C ALA A 40 4.95 -6.83 -15.35
N PHE A 41 4.20 -7.74 -15.97
CA PHE A 41 3.53 -7.46 -17.24
C PHE A 41 2.37 -6.46 -17.04
N PRO A 42 1.92 -5.74 -18.08
CA PRO A 42 0.90 -4.68 -17.94
C PRO A 42 -0.40 -5.10 -17.27
N ASP A 43 -0.85 -6.34 -17.51
CA ASP A 43 -2.10 -6.91 -17.00
C ASP A 43 -1.87 -8.00 -15.94
N GLU A 44 -0.63 -8.20 -15.51
CA GLU A 44 -0.31 -9.21 -14.51
C GLU A 44 -0.84 -8.79 -13.13
N LEU A 45 -1.44 -9.75 -12.43
CA LEU A 45 -1.93 -9.57 -11.08
C LEU A 45 -0.96 -10.21 -10.07
N PRO A 46 -0.71 -9.54 -8.93
CA PRO A 46 0.00 -10.13 -7.81
C PRO A 46 -0.62 -11.47 -7.40
N PRO A 47 0.19 -12.54 -7.28
CA PRO A 47 -0.30 -13.85 -6.87
C PRO A 47 -0.76 -13.83 -5.40
N GLU A 48 -1.49 -14.84 -4.97
CA GLU A 48 -1.78 -15.02 -3.55
C GLU A 48 -0.48 -15.05 -2.73
N GLY A 49 -0.45 -14.31 -1.61
CA GLY A 49 0.73 -14.24 -0.74
C GLY A 49 1.86 -13.32 -1.22
N TRP A 50 1.62 -12.45 -2.22
CA TRP A 50 2.55 -11.39 -2.61
C TRP A 50 3.04 -10.58 -1.40
N ARG A 51 4.28 -10.07 -1.49
CA ARG A 51 4.95 -9.34 -0.41
C ARG A 51 5.20 -7.89 -0.74
N GLU A 52 5.45 -7.56 -1.99
CA GLU A 52 5.65 -6.19 -2.43
C GLU A 52 5.03 -5.96 -3.81
N VAL A 53 4.29 -4.87 -3.96
CA VAL A 53 3.76 -4.40 -5.24
C VAL A 53 4.14 -2.94 -5.42
N ARG A 54 4.65 -2.58 -6.60
CA ARG A 54 4.92 -1.19 -6.97
C ARG A 54 3.98 -0.73 -8.06
N LEU A 55 3.27 0.35 -7.76
CA LEU A 55 2.30 0.98 -8.62
C LEU A 55 2.88 2.27 -9.18
N SER A 56 2.80 2.44 -10.49
CA SER A 56 2.91 3.75 -11.12
C SER A 56 1.56 4.42 -11.10
N LEU A 57 1.53 5.65 -10.60
CA LEU A 57 0.43 6.59 -10.65
C LEU A 57 0.82 7.74 -11.58
N ALA A 58 -0.13 8.61 -11.94
CA ALA A 58 0.14 9.77 -12.79
C ALA A 58 1.26 10.68 -12.23
N ASP A 59 1.30 10.84 -10.90
CA ASP A 59 2.20 11.78 -10.21
C ASP A 59 3.41 11.11 -9.54
N GLY A 60 3.62 9.81 -9.75
CA GLY A 60 4.80 9.11 -9.22
C GLY A 60 4.58 7.64 -8.90
N MET A 61 5.43 7.10 -8.04
CA MET A 61 5.42 5.69 -7.67
C MET A 61 4.95 5.49 -6.23
N LEU A 62 4.17 4.44 -6.01
CA LEU A 62 3.72 3.98 -4.69
C LEU A 62 4.08 2.51 -4.52
N THR A 63 4.59 2.15 -3.35
CA THR A 63 4.88 0.77 -2.97
C THR A 63 3.89 0.31 -1.91
N ILE A 64 3.29 -0.87 -2.09
CA ILE A 64 2.55 -1.58 -1.04
C ILE A 64 3.41 -2.78 -0.63
N ARG A 65 3.78 -2.85 0.64
CA ARG A 65 4.58 -3.94 1.18
C ARG A 65 3.83 -4.66 2.29
N ARG A 66 3.59 -5.94 2.10
CA ARG A 66 2.89 -6.81 3.03
C ARG A 66 3.84 -7.45 4.03
N ILE A 67 3.49 -7.37 5.30
CA ILE A 67 4.26 -7.92 6.42
C ILE A 67 3.27 -8.56 7.41
N GLY A 68 3.06 -9.86 7.31
CA GLY A 68 2.09 -10.56 8.14
C GLY A 68 0.68 -9.98 7.98
N ASN A 69 0.12 -9.44 9.06
CA ASN A 69 -1.22 -8.84 9.10
C ASN A 69 -1.25 -7.31 8.89
N HIS A 70 -0.21 -6.72 8.30
CA HIS A 70 -0.22 -5.31 7.95
C HIS A 70 0.42 -5.04 6.59
N ASP A 71 -0.08 -4.00 5.92
CA ASP A 71 0.51 -3.46 4.70
C ASP A 71 1.15 -2.11 5.00
N ARG A 72 2.33 -1.86 4.46
CA ARG A 72 3.00 -0.56 4.45
C ARG A 72 2.83 0.07 3.09
N VAL A 73 2.22 1.24 3.06
CA VAL A 73 2.00 2.04 1.86
C VAL A 73 3.04 3.15 1.85
N ILE A 74 3.94 3.12 0.89
CA ILE A 74 5.16 3.94 0.87
C ILE A 74 5.22 4.77 -0.42
N ILE A 75 5.55 6.05 -0.29
CA ILE A 75 5.93 6.92 -1.41
C ILE A 75 7.30 7.54 -1.13
N TRP A 76 8.09 7.74 -2.19
CA TRP A 76 9.48 8.18 -2.10
C TRP A 76 9.66 9.61 -2.63
N GLY A 77 10.55 10.39 -2.01
CA GLY A 77 11.02 11.67 -2.55
C GLY A 77 10.12 12.87 -2.21
N ASN A 78 10.27 13.94 -3.00
CA ASN A 78 9.43 15.14 -2.90
C ASN A 78 8.09 14.89 -3.61
N ALA A 79 7.23 14.10 -2.96
CA ALA A 79 5.92 13.75 -3.49
C ALA A 79 5.04 15.00 -3.60
N SER A 80 4.44 15.20 -4.78
CA SER A 80 3.45 16.26 -5.00
C SER A 80 2.26 16.08 -4.06
N ASP A 81 1.56 17.17 -3.73
CA ASP A 81 0.36 17.10 -2.87
C ASP A 81 -0.67 16.10 -3.41
N ARG A 82 -0.78 15.99 -4.73
CA ARG A 82 -1.66 15.01 -5.39
C ARG A 82 -1.22 13.58 -5.13
N LEU A 83 0.08 13.27 -5.24
CA LEU A 83 0.61 11.95 -4.90
C LEU A 83 0.39 11.64 -3.41
N GLN A 84 0.51 12.62 -2.52
CA GLN A 84 0.23 12.45 -1.10
C GLN A 84 -1.25 12.16 -0.82
N GLN A 85 -2.16 12.83 -1.54
CA GLN A 85 -3.59 12.57 -1.45
C GLN A 85 -3.93 11.15 -1.93
N LEU A 86 -3.43 10.75 -3.11
CA LEU A 86 -3.61 9.40 -3.65
C LEU A 86 -3.04 8.33 -2.71
N TRP A 87 -1.87 8.60 -2.12
CA TRP A 87 -1.24 7.73 -1.14
C TRP A 87 -2.10 7.49 0.09
N ARG A 88 -2.68 8.55 0.68
CA ARG A 88 -3.63 8.44 1.80
C ARG A 88 -4.92 7.74 1.40
N GLN A 89 -5.42 8.04 0.20
CA GLN A 89 -6.65 7.43 -0.32
C GLN A 89 -6.48 5.92 -0.52
N ILE A 90 -5.37 5.49 -1.13
CA ILE A 90 -5.05 4.06 -1.30
C ILE A 90 -4.91 3.37 0.05
N ALA A 91 -4.22 3.98 1.03
CA ALA A 91 -4.14 3.42 2.36
C ALA A 91 -5.52 3.29 3.04
N GLY A 92 -6.40 4.27 2.86
CA GLY A 92 -7.78 4.23 3.34
C GLY A 92 -8.62 3.13 2.67
N ILE A 93 -8.46 2.93 1.36
CA ILE A 93 -9.10 1.83 0.62
C ILE A 93 -8.65 0.49 1.18
N LEU A 94 -7.33 0.27 1.31
CA LEU A 94 -6.78 -0.95 1.89
C LEU A 94 -7.38 -1.22 3.28
N ALA A 95 -7.40 -0.21 4.15
CA ALA A 95 -8.00 -0.31 5.47
C ALA A 95 -9.48 -0.69 5.40
N ALA A 96 -10.28 -0.01 4.59
CA ALA A 96 -11.71 -0.32 4.45
C ALA A 96 -11.94 -1.74 3.93
N THR A 97 -11.22 -2.15 2.87
CA THR A 97 -11.32 -3.48 2.27
C THR A 97 -10.97 -4.59 3.25
N GLY A 98 -9.94 -4.39 4.08
CA GLY A 98 -9.48 -5.37 5.06
C GLY A 98 -10.08 -5.23 6.46
N SER A 99 -11.07 -4.35 6.65
CA SER A 99 -11.57 -3.96 7.99
C SER A 99 -10.45 -3.55 8.97
N GLY A 100 -9.39 -2.95 8.43
CA GLY A 100 -8.20 -2.51 9.13
C GLY A 100 -8.22 -1.04 9.53
N ILE A 101 -7.11 -0.59 10.09
CA ILE A 101 -6.88 0.79 10.53
C ILE A 101 -5.60 1.31 9.87
N ALA A 102 -5.69 2.45 9.20
CA ALA A 102 -4.55 3.15 8.61
C ALA A 102 -3.95 4.13 9.63
N ASP A 103 -2.66 3.97 9.92
CA ASP A 103 -1.90 4.82 10.81
C ASP A 103 -0.72 5.43 10.05
N SER A 104 -0.67 6.76 10.00
CA SER A 104 0.39 7.53 9.36
C SER A 104 1.57 7.85 10.29
N ASN A 105 1.65 7.23 11.47
CA ASN A 105 2.65 7.59 12.46
C ASN A 105 4.09 7.36 11.95
N PRO A 106 4.91 8.42 11.78
CA PRO A 106 6.26 8.31 11.22
C PRO A 106 7.28 7.66 12.18
N ASN A 107 6.86 7.21 13.38
CA ASN A 107 7.77 6.67 14.38
C ASN A 107 7.22 5.39 15.05
N SER A 108 7.41 4.25 14.38
CA SER A 108 7.33 2.92 15.00
C SER A 108 8.70 2.25 15.02
N SER A 109 9.71 2.94 15.57
CA SER A 109 10.98 2.31 15.93
C SER A 109 10.93 1.95 17.42
N HIS A 110 11.04 0.65 17.71
CA HIS A 110 11.52 0.04 18.97
C HIS A 110 11.38 0.85 20.27
N GLY A 111 10.53 0.38 21.19
CA GLY A 111 10.61 0.81 22.58
C GLY A 111 9.39 0.45 23.41
N ASP A 112 9.29 -0.82 23.81
CA ASP A 112 8.70 -1.15 25.11
C ASP A 112 9.54 -2.27 25.74
N ILE A 113 10.66 -1.83 26.32
CA ILE A 113 11.27 -2.50 27.46
C ILE A 113 10.92 -1.61 28.63
N SER A 114 10.06 -2.07 29.53
CA SER A 114 9.95 -1.51 30.88
C SER A 114 9.37 -2.55 31.83
N HIS A 115 10.31 -3.03 32.67
CA HIS A 115 10.22 -3.61 34.02
C HIS A 115 9.20 -4.71 34.35
#